data_AF-A0A1Q6CJ11-F1
#
_entry.id   AF-A0A1Q6CJ11-F1
#
_cell.length_a   1.000
_cell.length_b   1.000
_cell.length_c   1.000
_cell.angle_alpha   90.00
_cell.angle_beta   90.00
_cell.angle_gamma   90.00
#
_symmetry.space_group_name_H-M   'P 1'
#
loop_
_entity.id
_entity.type
_entity.pdbx_description
1 polymer ?
#
loop_
_entity_poly.entity_id
_entity_poly.type
_entity_poly.pdbx_seq_one_letter_code
_entity_poly.pdbx_strand_id
1 'polypeptide(L)'
;MSAEIFFIYDSHCPWSYAASPLLAEIAKARNDITIHTLHCAYYHGDNAVDAAKLKDIESLSTVTFSDAYKQQCEQRQDSTLIANLMSWVEQKAQGKALNLLANLQEQHFKHGNALSSEQDVKPTIDTLKLSPPAKSLRASKLCKEAEYAIGDIDEIQQIIGTQAIPALLLAVDDELILLNHNLYIGQPKKIVDAIAIELDE
;
A
#
# COMPACT_ATOMS: atom_id res chain seq x y z
N MET A 1 -21.59 5.63 -14.37
CA MET A 1 -21.13 4.94 -13.17
C MET A 1 -19.68 5.34 -12.96
N SER A 2 -19.41 6.03 -11.87
CA SER A 2 -18.04 6.32 -11.44
C SER A 2 -17.67 5.32 -10.37
N ALA A 3 -16.53 4.66 -10.54
CA ALA A 3 -16.05 3.67 -9.59
C ALA A 3 -14.60 3.98 -9.23
N GLU A 4 -14.30 3.91 -7.94
CA GLU A 4 -12.98 4.18 -7.38
C GLU A 4 -12.59 3.07 -6.40
N ILE A 5 -11.30 2.76 -6.34
CA ILE A 5 -10.75 1.81 -5.39
C ILE A 5 -9.91 2.57 -4.38
N PHE A 6 -10.13 2.33 -3.10
CA PHE A 6 -9.29 2.84 -2.02
C PHE A 6 -8.55 1.69 -1.36
N PHE A 7 -7.22 1.73 -1.41
CA PHE A 7 -6.36 0.76 -0.74
C PHE A 7 -5.71 1.40 0.47
N ILE A 8 -6.15 1.03 1.67
CA ILE A 8 -5.56 1.48 2.93
C ILE A 8 -4.48 0.49 3.35
N TYR A 9 -3.26 0.97 3.53
CA TYR A 9 -2.11 0.09 3.71
C TYR A 9 -0.96 0.75 4.46
N ASP A 10 0.04 -0.07 4.80
CA ASP A 10 1.36 0.41 5.17
C ASP A 10 2.43 -0.28 4.32
N SER A 11 3.43 0.48 3.88
CA SER A 11 4.51 0.01 3.01
C SER A 11 5.37 -1.10 3.62
N HIS A 12 5.47 -1.14 4.95
CA HIS A 12 6.25 -2.13 5.70
C HIS A 12 5.38 -3.29 6.20
N CYS A 13 4.06 -3.25 5.99
CA CYS A 13 3.16 -4.33 6.38
C CYS A 13 3.24 -5.50 5.38
N PRO A 14 3.62 -6.71 5.81
CA PRO A 14 3.68 -7.88 4.93
C PRO A 14 2.33 -8.27 4.33
N TRP A 15 1.22 -8.08 5.08
CA TRP A 15 -0.13 -8.34 4.56
C TRP A 15 -0.53 -7.31 3.50
N SER A 16 -0.14 -6.04 3.66
CA SER A 16 -0.31 -5.02 2.63
C SER A 16 0.47 -5.34 1.36
N TYR A 17 1.65 -5.94 1.48
CA TYR A 17 2.39 -6.45 0.33
C TYR A 17 1.69 -7.63 -0.34
N ALA A 18 1.16 -8.57 0.44
CA ALA A 18 0.41 -9.71 -0.08
C ALA A 18 -0.85 -9.29 -0.87
N ALA A 19 -1.44 -8.16 -0.52
CA ALA A 19 -2.62 -7.62 -1.21
C ALA A 19 -2.30 -6.73 -2.42
N SER A 20 -1.09 -6.21 -2.58
CA SER A 20 -0.77 -5.30 -3.70
C SER A 20 -0.87 -5.93 -5.09
N PRO A 21 -0.64 -7.24 -5.30
CA PRO A 21 -0.93 -7.90 -6.58
C PRO A 21 -2.40 -7.79 -7.02
N LEU A 22 -3.34 -7.65 -6.09
CA LEU A 22 -4.76 -7.44 -6.41
C LEU A 22 -4.92 -6.14 -7.21
N LEU A 23 -4.30 -5.06 -6.74
CA LEU A 23 -4.35 -3.74 -7.39
C LEU A 23 -3.75 -3.77 -8.79
N ALA A 24 -2.67 -4.54 -8.99
CA ALA A 24 -2.05 -4.69 -10.29
C ALA A 24 -2.98 -5.38 -11.31
N GLU A 25 -3.71 -6.42 -10.89
CA GLU A 25 -4.70 -7.08 -11.76
C GLU A 25 -5.91 -6.16 -12.03
N ILE A 26 -6.36 -5.38 -11.04
CA ILE A 26 -7.42 -4.37 -11.23
C ILE A 26 -6.99 -3.33 -12.25
N ALA A 27 -5.84 -2.67 -12.04
CA ALA A 27 -5.33 -1.62 -12.92
C ALA A 27 -5.10 -2.11 -14.36
N LYS A 28 -4.73 -3.38 -14.51
CA LYS A 28 -4.54 -4.01 -15.82
C LYS A 28 -5.87 -4.28 -16.53
N ALA A 29 -6.90 -4.70 -15.79
CA ALA A 29 -8.19 -5.05 -16.35
C ALA A 29 -9.11 -3.82 -16.55
N ARG A 30 -8.96 -2.80 -15.71
CA ARG A 30 -9.89 -1.67 -15.57
C ARG A 30 -9.13 -0.34 -15.59
N ASN A 31 -9.09 0.29 -16.76
CA ASN A 31 -8.52 1.63 -16.93
C ASN A 31 -9.50 2.76 -16.60
N ASP A 32 -10.77 2.39 -16.37
CA ASP A 32 -11.90 3.23 -16.03
C ASP A 32 -12.03 3.46 -14.51
N ILE A 33 -11.31 2.69 -13.69
CA ILE A 33 -11.33 2.79 -12.22
C ILE A 33 -10.06 3.48 -11.74
N THR A 34 -10.23 4.57 -10.98
CA THR A 34 -9.13 5.22 -10.26
C THR A 34 -8.76 4.41 -9.03
N ILE A 35 -7.47 4.17 -8.81
CA ILE A 35 -6.96 3.48 -7.61
C ILE A 35 -6.22 4.49 -6.74
N HIS A 36 -6.73 4.70 -5.54
CA HIS A 36 -6.13 5.51 -4.49
C HIS A 36 -5.28 4.65 -3.57
N THR A 37 -4.04 5.08 -3.31
CA THR A 37 -3.12 4.38 -2.40
C THR A 37 -2.98 5.18 -1.10
N LEU A 38 -3.72 4.75 -0.07
CA LEU A 38 -3.85 5.47 1.20
C LEU A 38 -2.90 4.88 2.26
N HIS A 39 -1.73 5.49 2.43
CA HIS A 39 -0.72 5.02 3.38
C HIS A 39 -1.01 5.50 4.81
N CYS A 40 -1.29 4.58 5.74
CA CYS A 40 -1.74 4.91 7.10
C CYS A 40 -0.62 5.06 8.14
N ALA A 41 0.64 4.82 7.77
CA ALA A 41 1.82 5.00 8.64
C ALA A 41 1.73 4.19 9.96
N TYR A 42 1.26 2.95 9.87
CA TYR A 42 1.14 2.02 10.99
C TYR A 42 2.50 1.68 11.61
N TYR A 43 3.55 1.49 10.81
CA TYR A 43 4.90 1.26 11.32
C TYR A 43 5.61 2.59 11.53
N HIS A 44 5.88 2.94 12.79
CA HIS A 44 6.44 4.24 13.22
C HIS A 44 7.60 4.06 14.21
N GLY A 45 8.40 3.01 14.05
CA GLY A 45 9.59 2.75 14.87
C GLY A 45 9.35 1.93 16.13
N ASP A 46 8.11 1.63 16.48
CA ASP A 46 7.77 0.85 17.70
C ASP A 46 7.36 -0.60 17.38
N ASN A 47 6.94 -0.86 16.15
CA ASN A 47 6.44 -2.15 15.69
C ASN A 47 7.49 -2.91 14.88
N ALA A 48 7.50 -4.24 15.02
CA ALA A 48 8.32 -5.15 14.24
C ALA A 48 7.43 -6.18 13.55
N VAL A 49 7.99 -6.86 12.54
CA VAL A 49 7.32 -7.94 11.85
C VAL A 49 7.76 -9.27 12.46
N ASP A 50 6.78 -10.09 12.83
CA ASP A 50 7.02 -11.45 13.31
C ASP A 50 7.34 -12.38 12.13
N ALA A 51 8.51 -13.01 12.16
CA ALA A 51 8.95 -13.93 11.12
C ALA A 51 8.00 -15.13 10.93
N ALA A 52 7.27 -15.55 11.97
CA ALA A 52 6.27 -16.61 11.85
C ALA A 52 5.13 -16.21 10.89
N LYS A 53 4.70 -14.94 10.95
CA LYS A 53 3.64 -14.42 10.06
C LYS A 53 4.04 -14.42 8.59
N LEU A 54 5.33 -14.25 8.29
CA LEU A 54 5.81 -14.28 6.91
C LEU A 54 5.56 -15.64 6.25
N LYS A 55 5.72 -16.73 7.01
CA LYS A 55 5.47 -18.08 6.51
C LYS A 55 4.00 -18.31 6.19
N ASP A 56 3.10 -17.81 7.04
CA ASP A 56 1.66 -17.89 6.81
C ASP A 56 1.29 -17.13 5.54
N ILE A 57 1.84 -15.92 5.36
CA ILE A 57 1.60 -15.10 4.18
C ILE A 57 2.10 -15.78 2.91
N GLU A 58 3.32 -16.34 2.91
CA GLU A 58 3.87 -17.08 1.78
C GLU A 58 3.02 -18.31 1.43
N SER A 59 2.35 -18.91 2.41
CA SER A 59 1.47 -20.07 2.17
C SER A 59 0.09 -19.71 1.61
N LEU A 60 -0.39 -18.48 1.88
CA LEU A 60 -1.75 -18.03 1.54
C LEU A 60 -1.79 -17.10 0.32
N SER A 61 -0.65 -16.58 -0.11
CA SER A 61 -0.55 -15.56 -1.15
C SER A 61 0.45 -15.93 -2.24
N THR A 62 0.59 -15.07 -3.24
CA THR A 62 1.56 -15.23 -4.33
C THR A 62 2.91 -14.57 -4.06
N VAL A 63 3.05 -13.84 -2.95
CA VAL A 63 4.28 -13.10 -2.64
C VAL A 63 5.30 -13.98 -1.92
N THR A 64 6.58 -13.59 -2.01
CA THR A 64 7.65 -14.22 -1.23
C THR A 64 8.59 -13.17 -0.67
N PHE A 65 9.27 -13.50 0.42
CA PHE A 65 10.18 -12.61 1.11
C PHE A 65 11.62 -13.10 0.96
N SER A 66 12.53 -12.17 0.69
CA SER A 66 13.96 -12.47 0.57
C SER A 66 14.61 -12.81 1.91
N ASP A 67 15.72 -13.54 1.88
CA ASP A 67 16.51 -13.81 3.09
C ASP A 67 17.04 -12.52 3.72
N ALA A 68 17.43 -11.54 2.89
CA ALA A 68 17.86 -10.23 3.35
C ALA A 68 16.77 -9.52 4.17
N TYR A 69 15.52 -9.54 3.70
CA TYR A 69 14.40 -9.00 4.45
C TYR A 69 14.11 -9.83 5.72
N LYS A 70 14.09 -11.16 5.63
CA LYS A 70 13.82 -12.06 6.76
C LYS A 70 14.80 -11.84 7.91
N GLN A 71 16.07 -11.54 7.63
CA GLN A 71 17.11 -11.29 8.64
C GLN A 71 16.90 -10.00 9.45
N GLN A 72 16.10 -9.05 8.95
CA GLN A 72 15.89 -7.75 9.60
C GLN A 72 14.42 -7.46 9.96
N CYS A 73 13.47 -8.29 9.53
CA CYS A 73 12.04 -8.03 9.71
C CYS A 73 11.60 -7.92 11.18
N GLU A 74 12.28 -8.63 12.08
CA GLU A 74 12.03 -8.59 13.53
C GLU A 74 12.63 -7.35 14.22
N GLN A 75 13.39 -6.53 13.48
CA GLN A 75 13.79 -5.21 13.96
C GLN A 75 12.61 -4.24 13.86
N ARG A 76 12.67 -3.17 14.66
CA ARG A 76 11.68 -2.08 14.58
C ARG A 76 11.67 -1.47 13.19
N GLN A 77 10.50 -1.42 12.58
CA GLN A 77 10.28 -0.87 11.24
C GLN A 77 9.71 0.54 11.35
N ASP A 78 10.10 1.41 10.42
CA ASP A 78 9.61 2.79 10.34
C ASP A 78 9.28 3.16 8.89
N SER A 79 8.00 3.37 8.63
CA SER A 79 7.45 3.69 7.33
C SER A 79 7.29 5.19 7.09
N THR A 80 7.71 6.06 8.03
CA THR A 80 7.44 7.50 8.01
C THR A 80 7.87 8.19 6.73
N LEU A 81 9.06 7.85 6.22
CA LEU A 81 9.56 8.40 4.95
C LEU A 81 8.64 8.03 3.79
N ILE A 82 8.19 6.77 3.75
CA ILE A 82 7.33 6.27 2.69
C ILE A 82 5.92 6.85 2.80
N ALA A 83 5.38 6.99 4.01
CA ALA A 83 4.12 7.69 4.23
C ALA A 83 4.17 9.12 3.66
N ASN A 84 5.25 9.86 3.94
CA ASN A 84 5.45 11.21 3.42
C ASN A 84 5.55 11.27 1.89
N LEU A 85 6.28 10.32 1.30
CA LEU A 85 6.46 10.25 -0.14
C LEU A 85 5.15 9.87 -0.84
N MET A 86 4.47 8.84 -0.35
CA MET A 86 3.22 8.32 -0.93
C MET A 86 2.10 9.35 -0.83
N SER A 87 1.96 10.06 0.29
CA SER A 87 0.96 11.13 0.42
C SER A 87 1.21 12.29 -0.54
N TRP A 88 2.48 12.62 -0.81
CA TRP A 88 2.80 13.61 -1.85
C TRP A 88 2.49 13.10 -3.26
N VAL A 89 2.82 11.84 -3.56
CA VAL A 89 2.54 11.25 -4.88
C VAL A 89 1.05 11.12 -5.13
N GLU A 90 0.26 10.68 -4.16
CA GLU A 90 -1.20 10.58 -4.27
C GLU A 90 -1.80 11.96 -4.64
N GLN A 91 -1.31 13.04 -4.03
CA GLN A 91 -1.82 14.40 -4.30
C GLN A 91 -1.30 15.05 -5.59
N LYS A 92 -0.06 14.75 -6.01
CA LYS A 92 0.64 15.51 -7.08
C LYS A 92 0.93 14.71 -8.33
N ALA A 93 0.91 13.38 -8.25
CA ALA A 93 1.30 12.47 -9.30
C ALA A 93 0.56 11.12 -9.19
N GLN A 94 -0.75 11.15 -8.89
CA GLN A 94 -1.57 9.98 -8.58
C GLN A 94 -1.40 8.82 -9.57
N GLY A 95 -1.33 9.11 -10.87
CA GLY A 95 -1.12 8.10 -11.92
C GLY A 95 0.21 7.33 -11.82
N LYS A 96 1.11 7.70 -10.91
CA LYS A 96 2.36 6.99 -10.60
C LYS A 96 2.34 6.30 -9.23
N ALA A 97 1.31 6.50 -8.42
CA ALA A 97 1.25 6.04 -7.04
C ALA A 97 1.33 4.51 -6.95
N LEU A 98 0.53 3.79 -7.73
CA LEU A 98 0.56 2.32 -7.74
C LEU A 98 1.91 1.76 -8.19
N ASN A 99 2.52 2.34 -9.23
CA ASN A 99 3.85 1.91 -9.69
C ASN A 99 4.93 2.19 -8.64
N LEU A 100 4.86 3.33 -7.98
CA LEU A 100 5.77 3.66 -6.88
C LEU A 100 5.62 2.66 -5.73
N LEU A 101 4.39 2.40 -5.29
CA LEU A 101 4.09 1.43 -4.24
C LEU A 101 4.69 0.05 -4.56
N ALA A 102 4.41 -0.48 -5.75
CA ALA A 102 4.90 -1.78 -6.17
C ALA A 102 6.44 -1.85 -6.15
N ASN A 103 7.12 -0.82 -6.66
CA ASN A 103 8.59 -0.77 -6.66
C ASN A 103 9.15 -0.66 -5.24
N LEU A 104 8.56 0.17 -4.38
CA LEU A 104 9.01 0.31 -2.99
C LEU A 104 8.85 -0.99 -2.22
N GLN A 105 7.69 -1.65 -2.34
CA GLN A 105 7.47 -2.96 -1.71
C GLN A 105 8.44 -4.02 -2.25
N GLU A 106 8.73 -4.02 -3.54
CA GLU A 106 9.75 -4.90 -4.10
C GLU A 106 11.14 -4.62 -3.47
N GLN A 107 11.57 -3.36 -3.41
CA GLN A 107 12.81 -2.99 -2.73
C GLN A 107 12.85 -3.47 -1.28
N HIS A 108 11.77 -3.29 -0.54
CA HIS A 108 11.71 -3.68 0.86
C HIS A 108 11.72 -5.20 1.06
N PHE A 109 10.76 -5.90 0.46
CA PHE A 109 10.51 -7.32 0.74
C PHE A 109 11.40 -8.27 -0.07
N LYS A 110 11.81 -7.90 -1.29
CA LYS A 110 12.66 -8.73 -2.17
C LYS A 110 14.13 -8.39 -2.12
N HIS A 111 14.48 -7.17 -1.72
CA HIS A 111 15.88 -6.73 -1.66
C HIS A 111 16.36 -6.36 -0.27
N GLY A 112 15.49 -6.41 0.75
CA GLY A 112 15.87 -6.07 2.13
C GLY A 112 16.24 -4.59 2.29
N ASN A 113 15.74 -3.71 1.41
CA ASN A 113 15.95 -2.28 1.58
C ASN A 113 15.09 -1.78 2.75
N ALA A 114 15.71 -1.10 3.73
CA ALA A 114 14.99 -0.58 4.88
C ALA A 114 14.08 0.62 4.55
N LEU A 115 14.24 1.26 3.38
CA LEU A 115 13.45 2.42 2.94
C LEU A 115 13.44 3.58 3.96
N SER A 116 14.55 3.72 4.67
CA SER A 116 14.70 4.58 5.84
C SER A 116 15.32 5.95 5.53
N SER A 117 15.84 6.12 4.31
CA SER A 117 16.55 7.32 3.88
C SER A 117 16.18 7.74 2.45
N GLU A 118 16.50 8.98 2.10
CA GLU A 118 16.34 9.48 0.73
C GLU A 118 17.14 8.63 -0.27
N GLN A 119 18.32 8.14 0.11
CA GLN A 119 19.17 7.32 -0.74
C GLN A 119 18.50 5.99 -1.10
N ASP A 120 17.75 5.42 -0.15
CA ASP A 120 17.03 4.16 -0.33
C ASP A 120 15.93 4.24 -1.39
N VAL A 121 15.29 5.40 -1.51
CA VAL A 121 14.15 5.62 -2.43
C VAL A 121 14.54 6.31 -3.73
N LYS A 122 15.72 6.94 -3.78
CA LYS A 122 16.17 7.74 -4.91
C LYS A 122 16.14 6.99 -6.25
N PRO A 123 16.62 5.73 -6.36
CA PRO A 123 16.58 5.00 -7.64
C PRO A 123 15.15 4.85 -8.19
N THR A 124 14.19 4.58 -7.31
CA THR A 124 12.77 4.43 -7.67
C THR A 124 12.15 5.78 -8.09
N ILE A 125 12.44 6.84 -7.34
CA ILE A 125 12.00 8.22 -7.66
C ILE A 125 12.54 8.65 -9.03
N ASP A 126 13.83 8.43 -9.28
CA ASP A 126 14.48 8.81 -10.54
C ASP A 126 13.87 8.02 -11.72
N THR A 127 13.68 6.71 -11.55
CA THR A 127 13.07 5.82 -12.57
C THR A 127 11.66 6.28 -12.94
N LEU A 128 10.86 6.65 -11.93
CA LEU A 128 9.50 7.15 -12.14
C LEU A 128 9.45 8.64 -12.50
N LYS A 129 10.59 9.32 -12.64
CA LYS A 129 10.69 10.76 -12.94
C LYS A 129 9.83 11.58 -11.99
N LEU A 130 9.95 11.28 -10.70
CA LEU A 130 9.31 12.03 -9.63
C LEU A 130 10.27 13.11 -9.12
N SER A 131 9.71 14.22 -8.62
CA SER A 131 10.50 15.31 -8.03
C SER A 131 9.86 15.76 -6.72
N PRO A 132 9.80 14.85 -5.71
CA PRO A 132 9.22 15.17 -4.42
C PRO A 132 10.03 16.29 -3.74
N PRO A 133 9.37 17.22 -3.02
CA PRO A 133 10.08 18.22 -2.25
C PRO A 133 10.81 17.55 -1.07
N ALA A 134 11.90 18.16 -0.59
CA ALA A 134 12.70 17.61 0.50
C ALA A 134 11.91 17.25 1.77
N LYS A 135 10.79 17.93 2.04
CA LYS A 135 9.90 17.61 3.17
C LYS A 135 9.23 16.24 3.06
N SER A 136 9.00 15.75 1.83
CA SER A 136 8.38 14.44 1.56
C SER A 136 9.38 13.28 1.60
N LEU A 137 10.67 13.57 1.83
CA LEU A 137 11.76 12.59 1.91
C LEU A 137 12.34 12.50 3.34
N ARG A 138 11.65 13.07 4.34
CA ARG A 138 12.09 13.04 5.74
C ARG A 138 11.58 11.78 6.41
N ALA A 139 12.46 11.08 7.12
CA ALA A 139 12.11 9.93 7.96
C ALA A 139 11.76 10.31 9.41
N SER A 140 12.22 11.47 9.90
CA SER A 140 12.13 11.80 11.33
C SER A 140 10.75 12.24 11.83
N LYS A 141 9.83 12.59 10.92
CA LYS A 141 8.44 12.95 11.24
C LYS A 141 7.58 13.00 9.99
N LEU A 142 6.27 12.87 10.19
CA LEU A 142 5.29 13.09 9.13
C LEU A 142 5.32 14.54 8.63
N CYS A 143 5.06 14.71 7.34
CA CYS A 143 4.79 15.99 6.71
C CYS A 143 3.28 16.29 6.80
N LYS A 144 2.90 17.55 6.63
CA LYS A 144 1.49 17.96 6.72
C LYS A 144 0.59 17.19 5.76
N GLU A 145 1.07 16.92 4.55
CA GLU A 145 0.33 16.13 3.57
C GLU A 145 0.02 14.71 4.07
N ALA A 146 0.96 14.07 4.77
CA ALA A 146 0.74 12.75 5.36
C ALA A 146 -0.14 12.81 6.60
N GLU A 147 0.00 13.83 7.45
CA GLU A 147 -0.88 14.04 8.61
C GLU A 147 -2.34 14.20 8.17
N TYR A 148 -2.61 14.98 7.12
CA TYR A 148 -3.96 15.13 6.57
C TYR A 148 -4.49 13.82 5.99
N ALA A 149 -3.69 13.13 5.18
CA ALA A 149 -4.09 11.85 4.58
C ALA A 149 -4.44 10.80 5.66
N ILE A 150 -3.70 10.76 6.78
CA ILE A 150 -4.00 9.86 7.89
C ILE A 150 -5.33 10.24 8.58
N GLY A 151 -5.59 11.53 8.76
CA GLY A 151 -6.89 11.99 9.26
C GLY A 151 -8.06 11.52 8.39
N ASP A 152 -7.93 11.65 7.07
CA ASP A 152 -8.94 11.18 6.12
C ASP A 152 -9.10 9.63 6.19
N ILE A 153 -7.99 8.89 6.32
CA ILE A 153 -8.00 7.43 6.50
C ILE A 153 -8.72 7.04 7.79
N ASP A 154 -8.48 7.75 8.90
CA ASP A 154 -9.13 7.48 10.18
C ASP A 154 -10.65 7.64 10.08
N GLU A 155 -11.14 8.65 9.35
CA GLU A 155 -12.57 8.83 9.07
C GLU A 155 -13.14 7.66 8.25
N ILE A 156 -12.44 7.22 7.20
CA ILE A 156 -12.85 6.05 6.41
C ILE A 156 -12.88 4.78 7.29
N GLN A 157 -11.86 4.57 8.12
CA GLN A 157 -11.77 3.41 9.01
C GLN A 157 -12.89 3.39 10.07
N GLN A 158 -13.35 4.55 10.52
CA GLN A 158 -14.54 4.66 11.38
C GLN A 158 -15.81 4.24 10.65
N ILE A 159 -15.99 4.66 9.38
CA ILE A 159 -17.15 4.30 8.57
C ILE A 159 -17.22 2.79 8.33
N ILE A 160 -16.10 2.16 7.96
CA ILE A 160 -16.04 0.71 7.68
C ILE A 160 -15.95 -0.14 8.95
N GLY A 161 -15.81 0.48 10.13
CA GLY A 161 -15.80 -0.20 11.42
C GLY A 161 -14.54 -1.03 11.72
N THR A 162 -13.41 -0.77 11.06
CA THR A 162 -12.15 -1.49 11.29
C THR A 162 -10.92 -0.64 10.99
N GLN A 163 -9.89 -0.81 11.82
CA GLN A 163 -8.56 -0.23 11.61
C GLN A 163 -7.54 -1.26 11.07
N ALA A 164 -8.00 -2.50 10.77
CA ALA A 164 -7.13 -3.53 10.24
C ALA A 164 -6.62 -3.16 8.85
N ILE A 165 -5.33 -3.41 8.61
CA ILE A 165 -4.69 -3.21 7.30
C ILE A 165 -4.13 -4.54 6.76
N PRO A 166 -4.15 -4.74 5.43
CA PRO A 166 -4.72 -3.83 4.44
C PRO A 166 -6.26 -3.82 4.45
N ALA A 167 -6.86 -2.73 3.96
CA ALA A 167 -8.26 -2.68 3.59
C ALA A 167 -8.39 -2.28 2.12
N LEU A 168 -9.30 -2.93 1.40
CA LEU A 168 -9.58 -2.68 0.00
C LEU A 168 -11.04 -2.33 -0.13
N LEU A 169 -11.32 -1.12 -0.57
CA LEU A 169 -12.67 -0.57 -0.68
C LEU A 169 -12.97 -0.27 -2.14
N LEU A 170 -14.19 -0.59 -2.56
CA LEU A 170 -14.76 -0.18 -3.84
C LEU A 170 -15.84 0.86 -3.55
N ALA A 171 -15.65 2.07 -4.06
CA ALA A 171 -16.71 3.07 -4.10
C ALA A 171 -17.42 2.98 -5.45
N VAL A 172 -18.74 2.84 -5.43
CA VAL A 172 -19.60 2.86 -6.62
C VAL A 172 -20.72 3.86 -6.35
N ASP A 173 -20.73 4.94 -7.13
CA ASP A 173 -21.65 6.06 -6.93
C ASP A 173 -21.63 6.57 -5.47
N ASP A 174 -22.68 6.34 -4.66
CA ASP A 174 -22.76 6.76 -3.25
C ASP A 174 -22.49 5.63 -2.23
N GLU A 175 -22.13 4.44 -2.69
CA GLU A 175 -21.88 3.27 -1.84
C GLU A 175 -20.39 2.95 -1.68
N LEU A 176 -20.01 2.51 -0.47
CA LEU A 176 -18.64 2.09 -0.15
C LEU A 176 -18.63 0.64 0.33
N ILE A 177 -18.03 -0.23 -0.47
CA ILE A 177 -18.05 -1.68 -0.32
C ILE A 177 -16.68 -2.16 0.15
N LEU A 178 -16.62 -2.87 1.27
CA LEU A 178 -15.39 -3.49 1.77
C LEU A 178 -15.15 -4.84 1.07
N LEU A 179 -14.17 -4.87 0.16
CA LEU A 179 -13.77 -6.07 -0.55
C LEU A 179 -12.92 -6.96 0.37
N ASN A 180 -13.35 -8.21 0.56
CA ASN A 180 -12.60 -9.18 1.34
C ASN A 180 -11.36 -9.69 0.58
N HIS A 181 -10.28 -8.92 0.63
CA HIS A 181 -9.01 -9.20 -0.05
C HIS A 181 -8.45 -10.59 0.24
N ASN A 182 -8.69 -11.15 1.43
CA ASN A 182 -8.19 -12.48 1.83
C ASN A 182 -8.66 -13.62 0.93
N LEU A 183 -9.81 -13.46 0.27
CA LEU A 183 -10.34 -14.46 -0.66
C LEU A 183 -9.52 -14.53 -1.96
N TYR A 184 -8.72 -13.49 -2.25
CA TYR A 184 -8.13 -13.27 -3.56
C TYR A 184 -6.60 -13.23 -3.55
N ILE A 185 -5.95 -13.00 -2.41
CA ILE A 185 -4.47 -12.89 -2.32
C ILE A 185 -3.71 -14.12 -2.88
N GLY A 186 -4.30 -15.32 -2.82
CA GLY A 186 -3.73 -16.54 -3.41
C GLY A 186 -3.99 -16.68 -4.92
N GLN A 187 -4.99 -15.98 -5.46
CA GLN A 187 -5.35 -15.98 -6.88
C GLN A 187 -5.76 -14.56 -7.34
N PRO A 188 -4.82 -13.61 -7.44
CA PRO A 188 -5.13 -12.19 -7.58
C PRO A 188 -6.11 -11.83 -8.69
N LYS A 189 -6.05 -12.52 -9.83
CA LYS A 189 -6.95 -12.29 -10.98
C LYS A 189 -8.44 -12.35 -10.64
N LYS A 190 -8.82 -13.15 -9.64
CA LYS A 190 -10.22 -13.33 -9.24
C LYS A 190 -10.86 -12.08 -8.64
N ILE A 191 -10.05 -11.11 -8.17
CA ILE A 191 -10.60 -9.84 -7.67
C ILE A 191 -11.33 -9.05 -8.76
N VAL A 192 -10.90 -9.22 -10.03
CA VAL A 192 -11.50 -8.51 -11.17
C VAL A 192 -12.94 -8.97 -11.38
N ASP A 193 -13.18 -10.28 -11.23
CA ASP A 193 -14.53 -10.86 -11.36
C ASP A 193 -15.44 -10.36 -10.22
N ALA A 194 -14.91 -10.25 -9.00
CA ALA A 194 -15.66 -9.72 -7.86
C ALA A 194 -16.08 -8.26 -8.10
N ILE A 195 -15.16 -7.41 -8.56
CA ILE A 195 -15.47 -6.01 -8.89
C ILE A 195 -16.47 -5.91 -10.05
N ALA A 196 -16.41 -6.80 -11.04
CA ALA A 196 -17.36 -6.80 -12.15
C ALA A 196 -18.80 -7.07 -11.66
N ILE A 197 -18.97 -7.99 -10.71
CA ILE A 197 -20.28 -8.29 -10.11
C ILE A 197 -20.84 -7.04 -9.42
N GLU A 198 -20.07 -6.39 -8.55
CA GLU A 198 -20.52 -5.20 -7.80
C GLU A 198 -20.87 -3.99 -8.69
N LEU A 199 -20.38 -3.95 -9.94
CA LEU A 199 -20.67 -2.85 -10.87
C LEU A 199 -21.84 -3.15 -11.82
N ASP A 200 -22.26 -4.40 -11.91
CA ASP A 200 -23.42 -4.83 -12.69
C ASP A 200 -24.70 -4.90 -11.83
N GLU A 201 -24.57 -4.77 -10.50
CA GLU A 201 -25.68 -4.62 -9.53
C GLU A 201 -26.30 -3.21 -9.58
#